data_AF-A0A0S9RI21-F1
#
_entry.id   AF-A0A0S9RI21-F1
#
_cell.length_a   1.000
_cell.length_b   1.000
_cell.length_c   1.000
_cell.angle_alpha   90.00
_cell.angle_beta   90.00
_cell.angle_gamma   90.00
#
_symmetry.space_group_name_H-M   'P 1'
#
loop_
_entity.id
_entity.type
_entity.pdbx_description
1 polymer ?
#
loop_
_entity_poly.entity_id
_entity_poly.type
_entity_poly.pdbx_seq_one_letter_code
_entity_poly.pdbx_strand_id
1 'polypeptide(L)'
;MLARDNLLPLTAIDAFGAAHNAAVWEKHRLFLAAADASFGAAIRSLDAFRTVCGSKLTRKHVFDIADIDTAAGAAAAIIWGFPRGGLRGRWQPFAEAFCQAERYGEVIAGIREAKSKVTASEALARLNAVQPGIGFATTSKIAYFAHLPLLEGKALIYDSNVILAIKHSQGDEFKRTRAALGKGSTFYHRGTPSYGSFISEAETLSHSWNVAPEQIEAALFQLSANPRSGWN
;
A
#
# COMPACT_ATOMS: atom_id res chain seq x y z
N MET A 1 -3.13 4.07 22.79
CA MET A 1 -3.82 2.77 22.57
C MET A 1 -4.78 2.90 21.39
N LEU A 2 -5.00 1.86 20.58
CA LEU A 2 -6.00 1.91 19.51
C LEU A 2 -7.40 1.88 20.15
N ALA A 3 -8.28 2.80 19.76
CA ALA A 3 -9.62 2.89 20.32
C ALA A 3 -10.64 3.06 19.19
N ARG A 4 -11.80 2.42 19.33
CA ARG A 4 -12.89 2.45 18.34
C ARG A 4 -13.38 3.87 18.05
N ASP A 5 -13.38 4.74 19.05
CA ASP A 5 -13.86 6.13 18.90
C ASP A 5 -12.92 7.01 18.08
N ASN A 6 -11.68 6.55 17.82
CA ASN A 6 -10.71 7.24 16.98
C ASN A 6 -10.76 6.81 15.51
N LEU A 7 -11.70 5.94 15.13
CA LEU A 7 -11.81 5.46 13.75
C LEU A 7 -12.38 6.54 12.84
N LEU A 8 -11.69 6.81 11.74
CA LEU A 8 -12.22 7.66 10.68
C LEU A 8 -13.40 6.99 9.97
N PRO A 9 -14.41 7.76 9.51
CA PRO A 9 -15.40 7.24 8.58
C PRO A 9 -14.75 6.89 7.24
N LEU A 10 -15.30 5.90 6.53
CA LEU A 10 -14.77 5.45 5.23
C LEU A 10 -14.67 6.60 4.21
N THR A 11 -15.63 7.52 4.20
CA THR A 11 -15.60 8.70 3.32
C THR A 11 -14.38 9.59 3.55
N ALA A 12 -13.92 9.72 4.80
CA ALA A 12 -12.70 10.46 5.12
C ALA A 12 -11.44 9.70 4.70
N ILE A 13 -11.44 8.38 4.82
CA ILE A 13 -10.34 7.50 4.38
C ILE A 13 -10.20 7.55 2.86
N ASP A 14 -11.32 7.50 2.13
CA ASP A 14 -11.39 7.59 0.67
C ASP A 14 -10.88 8.92 0.13
N ALA A 15 -11.14 10.02 0.85
CA ALA A 15 -10.67 11.35 0.52
C ALA A 15 -9.17 11.59 0.84
N PHE A 16 -8.50 10.64 1.52
CA PHE A 16 -7.09 10.76 1.86
C PHE A 16 -6.22 10.73 0.60
N GLY A 17 -5.25 11.64 0.51
CA GLY A 17 -4.35 11.80 -0.63
C GLY A 17 -3.52 13.06 -0.46
N ALA A 18 -2.57 13.31 -1.35
CA ALA A 18 -1.67 14.44 -1.20
C ALA A 18 -1.49 15.20 -2.52
N ALA A 19 -1.45 16.53 -2.43
CA ALA A 19 -1.27 17.41 -3.59
C ALA A 19 0.11 17.24 -4.27
N HIS A 20 1.11 16.72 -3.53
CA HIS A 20 2.43 16.46 -4.10
C HIS A 20 2.46 15.25 -5.06
N ASN A 21 1.38 14.45 -5.12
CA ASN A 21 1.27 13.32 -6.04
C ASN A 21 1.44 13.77 -7.51
N ALA A 22 0.96 14.96 -7.86
CA ALA A 22 1.14 15.55 -9.19
C ALA A 22 2.62 15.83 -9.51
N ALA A 23 3.39 16.36 -8.56
CA ALA A 23 4.81 16.64 -8.75
C ALA A 23 5.64 15.35 -8.82
N VAL A 24 5.27 14.33 -8.04
CA VAL A 24 5.88 12.99 -8.10
C VAL A 24 5.67 12.39 -9.48
N TRP A 25 4.43 12.42 -9.99
CA TRP A 25 4.11 11.94 -11.32
C TRP A 25 4.96 12.62 -12.38
N GLU A 26 4.96 13.95 -12.39
CA GLU A 26 5.68 14.74 -13.39
C GLU A 26 7.18 14.41 -13.41
N LYS A 27 7.79 14.22 -12.24
CA LYS A 27 9.18 13.80 -12.13
C LYS A 27 9.45 12.44 -12.77
N HIS A 28 8.57 11.45 -12.57
CA HIS A 28 8.72 10.13 -13.17
C HIS A 28 8.46 10.16 -14.68
N ARG A 29 7.42 10.88 -15.12
CA ARG A 29 7.10 11.08 -16.53
C ARG A 29 8.29 11.66 -17.30
N LEU A 30 8.94 12.69 -16.78
CA LEU A 30 10.12 13.30 -17.39
C LEU A 30 11.31 12.33 -17.44
N PHE A 31 11.54 11.56 -16.38
CA PHE A 31 12.59 10.54 -16.36
C PHE A 31 12.36 9.46 -17.42
N LEU A 32 11.12 8.97 -17.55
CA LEU A 32 10.75 7.95 -18.53
C LEU A 32 10.86 8.46 -19.98
N ALA A 33 10.44 9.71 -20.23
CA ALA A 33 10.61 10.36 -21.53
C ALA A 33 12.08 10.53 -21.92
N ALA A 34 12.95 10.86 -20.94
CA ALA A 34 14.39 10.98 -21.18
C ALA A 34 15.08 9.64 -21.40
N ALA A 35 14.51 8.54 -20.88
CA ALA A 35 15.05 7.18 -21.02
C ALA A 35 14.69 6.52 -22.36
N ASP A 36 14.01 7.22 -23.28
CA ASP A 36 13.43 6.69 -24.52
C ASP A 36 12.61 5.41 -24.30
N ALA A 37 12.05 5.27 -23.10
CA ALA A 37 11.21 4.15 -22.75
C ALA A 37 9.84 4.39 -23.38
N SER A 38 9.37 3.45 -24.19
CA SER A 38 7.98 3.49 -24.66
C SER A 38 7.06 3.49 -23.45
N PHE A 39 6.24 4.52 -23.31
CA PHE A 39 5.17 4.50 -22.31
C PHE A 39 4.26 3.30 -22.60
N GLY A 40 4.14 2.37 -21.65
CA GLY A 40 3.16 1.27 -21.73
C GLY A 40 1.72 1.81 -21.76
N ALA A 41 0.75 0.95 -22.08
CA ALA A 41 -0.66 1.37 -22.14
C ALA A 41 -1.14 1.93 -20.79
N ALA A 42 -0.72 1.30 -19.69
CA ALA A 42 -1.03 1.70 -18.32
C ALA A 42 -0.59 3.14 -17.97
N ILE A 43 0.54 3.61 -18.51
CA ILE A 43 1.01 4.98 -18.27
C ILE A 43 0.16 5.99 -19.05
N ARG A 44 -0.22 5.68 -20.28
CA ARG A 44 -1.13 6.54 -21.05
C ARG A 44 -2.49 6.65 -20.35
N SER A 45 -2.99 5.56 -19.79
CA SER A 45 -4.20 5.57 -18.97
C SER A 45 -4.06 6.53 -17.77
N LEU A 46 -2.91 6.53 -17.08
CA LEU A 46 -2.68 7.44 -15.95
C LEU A 46 -2.64 8.92 -16.31
N ASP A 47 -2.07 9.29 -17.46
CA ASP A 47 -2.09 10.68 -17.94
C ASP A 47 -3.54 11.14 -18.21
N ALA A 48 -4.39 10.24 -18.74
CA ALA A 48 -5.82 10.52 -18.89
C ALA A 48 -6.50 10.73 -17.51
N PHE A 49 -6.15 9.93 -16.50
CA PHE A 49 -6.69 10.07 -15.16
C PHE A 49 -6.25 11.36 -14.44
N ARG A 50 -5.09 11.93 -14.75
CA ARG A 50 -4.67 13.24 -14.19
C ARG A 50 -5.63 14.36 -14.60
N THR A 51 -6.11 14.31 -15.84
CA THR A 51 -7.11 15.27 -16.33
C THR A 51 -8.39 15.22 -15.49
N VAL A 52 -8.72 14.05 -14.94
CA VAL A 52 -9.92 13.81 -14.12
C VAL A 52 -9.68 14.09 -12.63
N CYS A 53 -8.50 13.73 -12.09
CA CYS A 53 -8.21 13.76 -10.65
C CYS A 53 -7.74 15.13 -10.12
N GLY A 54 -7.48 16.10 -11.01
CA GLY A 54 -6.94 17.40 -10.63
C GLY A 54 -5.53 17.30 -10.00
N SER A 55 -5.24 18.11 -8.98
CA SER A 55 -3.92 18.16 -8.33
C SER A 55 -3.71 17.10 -7.24
N LYS A 56 -4.77 16.38 -6.82
CA LYS A 56 -4.74 15.46 -5.67
C LYS A 56 -5.26 14.08 -6.06
N LEU A 57 -4.34 13.12 -6.15
CA LEU A 57 -4.70 11.70 -6.27
C LEU A 57 -5.14 11.18 -4.88
N THR A 58 -6.43 10.91 -4.71
CA THR A 58 -7.03 10.39 -3.47
C THR A 58 -7.00 8.86 -3.46
N ARG A 59 -7.25 8.26 -2.29
CA ARG A 59 -7.36 6.80 -2.12
C ARG A 59 -8.48 6.24 -3.00
N LYS A 60 -9.64 6.92 -3.04
CA LYS A 60 -10.74 6.57 -3.94
C LYS A 60 -10.33 6.61 -5.42
N HIS A 61 -9.61 7.65 -5.86
CA HIS A 61 -9.16 7.71 -7.24
C HIS A 61 -8.28 6.51 -7.62
N VAL A 62 -7.39 6.06 -6.73
CA VAL A 62 -6.54 4.90 -7.01
C VAL A 62 -7.36 3.61 -7.15
N PHE A 63 -8.39 3.43 -6.31
CA PHE A 63 -9.33 2.33 -6.47
C PHE A 63 -10.11 2.40 -7.78
N ASP A 64 -10.71 3.55 -8.08
CA ASP A 64 -11.48 3.76 -9.31
C ASP A 64 -10.62 3.45 -10.55
N ILE A 65 -9.32 3.80 -10.53
CA ILE A 65 -8.37 3.45 -11.59
C ILE A 65 -8.14 1.93 -11.63
N ALA A 66 -7.86 1.30 -10.49
CA ALA A 66 -7.53 -0.13 -10.42
C ALA A 66 -8.68 -1.06 -10.82
N ASP A 67 -9.92 -0.62 -10.60
CA ASP A 67 -11.15 -1.33 -11.00
C ASP A 67 -11.38 -1.29 -12.51
N ILE A 68 -10.91 -0.24 -13.19
CA ILE A 68 -11.00 -0.09 -14.66
C ILE A 68 -9.82 -0.78 -15.34
N ASP A 69 -8.61 -0.50 -14.87
CA ASP A 69 -7.36 -0.99 -15.43
C ASP A 69 -6.41 -1.31 -14.27
N THR A 70 -6.26 -2.60 -13.98
CA THR A 70 -5.44 -3.07 -12.86
C THR A 70 -3.97 -2.68 -13.00
N ALA A 71 -3.42 -2.61 -14.22
CA ALA A 71 -2.05 -2.18 -14.45
C ALA A 71 -1.90 -0.68 -14.18
N ALA A 72 -2.82 0.14 -14.67
CA ALA A 72 -2.88 1.58 -14.33
C ALA A 72 -3.06 1.78 -12.82
N GLY A 73 -3.87 0.95 -12.16
CA GLY A 73 -4.08 0.97 -10.71
C GLY A 73 -2.81 0.69 -9.92
N ALA A 74 -2.02 -0.30 -10.34
CA ALA A 74 -0.72 -0.60 -9.73
C ALA A 74 0.23 0.60 -9.84
N ALA A 75 0.27 1.26 -10.99
CA ALA A 75 1.07 2.47 -11.17
C ALA A 75 0.52 3.66 -10.35
N ALA A 76 -0.80 3.86 -10.29
CA ALA A 76 -1.43 4.87 -9.42
C ALA A 76 -1.08 4.64 -7.94
N ALA A 77 -1.08 3.39 -7.47
CA ALA A 77 -0.70 3.03 -6.11
C ALA A 77 0.76 3.41 -5.78
N ILE A 78 1.68 3.25 -6.74
CA ILE A 78 3.09 3.66 -6.59
C ILE A 78 3.20 5.18 -6.46
N ILE A 79 2.48 5.95 -7.30
CA ILE A 79 2.45 7.43 -7.22
C ILE A 79 1.91 7.88 -5.87
N TRP A 80 0.79 7.29 -5.46
CA TRP A 80 0.09 7.64 -4.23
C TRP A 80 0.92 7.36 -2.97
N GLY A 81 1.68 6.26 -2.97
CA GLY A 81 2.44 5.78 -1.81
C GLY A 81 3.72 6.55 -1.47
N PHE A 82 4.13 7.51 -2.30
CA PHE A 82 5.28 8.39 -2.11
C PHE A 82 6.55 7.73 -1.54
N PRO A 83 7.44 7.18 -2.38
CA PRO A 83 8.76 6.82 -1.90
C PRO A 83 9.60 8.10 -1.70
N ARG A 84 9.87 8.47 -0.44
CA ARG A 84 11.01 9.34 -0.12
C ARG A 84 12.30 8.58 -0.44
N GLY A 85 12.67 8.56 -1.71
CA GLY A 85 13.87 7.90 -2.23
C GLY A 85 13.76 6.37 -2.20
N GLY A 86 14.11 5.73 -3.31
CA GLY A 86 14.50 4.32 -3.26
C GLY A 86 15.71 4.11 -2.38
N LEU A 87 16.02 2.82 -2.17
CA LEU A 87 17.23 2.37 -1.48
C LEU A 87 18.40 3.31 -1.80
N ARG A 88 18.85 4.06 -0.79
CA ARG A 88 20.02 4.96 -0.87
C ARG A 88 19.88 6.14 -1.84
N GLY A 89 18.69 6.72 -1.98
CA GLY A 89 18.46 7.93 -2.78
C GLY A 89 18.34 7.66 -4.29
N ARG A 90 18.29 6.40 -4.71
CA ARG A 90 18.13 6.00 -6.11
C ARG A 90 16.65 6.01 -6.49
N TRP A 91 16.27 6.89 -7.39
CA TRP A 91 14.90 7.00 -7.93
C TRP A 91 14.61 5.97 -9.03
N GLN A 92 15.66 5.43 -9.63
CA GLN A 92 15.60 4.55 -10.78
C GLN A 92 14.75 3.28 -10.55
N PRO A 93 14.83 2.55 -9.41
CA PRO A 93 13.98 1.38 -9.20
C PRO A 93 12.48 1.72 -9.19
N PHE A 94 12.10 2.92 -8.76
CA PHE A 94 10.71 3.37 -8.78
C PHE A 94 10.24 3.74 -10.17
N ALA A 95 11.07 4.44 -10.95
CA ALA A 95 10.80 4.67 -12.37
C ALA A 95 10.68 3.36 -13.15
N GLU A 96 11.55 2.38 -12.89
CA GLU A 96 11.49 1.06 -13.51
C GLU A 96 10.21 0.31 -13.11
N ALA A 97 9.77 0.40 -11.85
CA ALA A 97 8.51 -0.20 -11.41
C ALA A 97 7.28 0.35 -12.14
N PHE A 98 7.30 1.62 -12.54
CA PHE A 98 6.27 2.17 -13.42
C PHE A 98 6.24 1.47 -14.78
N CYS A 99 7.40 1.19 -15.37
CA CYS A 99 7.48 0.41 -16.61
C CYS A 99 6.99 -1.03 -16.43
N GLN A 100 7.00 -1.56 -15.21
CA GLN A 100 6.51 -2.91 -14.91
C GLN A 100 5.00 -2.95 -14.56
N ALA A 101 4.24 -1.87 -14.75
CA ALA A 101 2.82 -1.80 -14.41
C ALA A 101 1.99 -2.96 -15.00
N GLU A 102 2.24 -3.32 -16.26
CA GLU A 102 1.56 -4.45 -16.92
C GLU A 102 1.88 -5.78 -16.24
N ARG A 103 3.15 -6.05 -15.90
CA ARG A 103 3.55 -7.25 -15.16
C ARG A 103 2.97 -7.30 -13.74
N TYR A 104 2.83 -6.15 -13.08
CA TYR A 104 2.08 -6.10 -11.81
C TYR A 104 0.62 -6.51 -12.03
N GLY A 105 -0.02 -6.04 -13.11
CA GLY A 105 -1.37 -6.44 -13.52
C GLY A 105 -1.50 -7.95 -13.74
N GLU A 106 -0.54 -8.55 -14.46
CA GLU A 106 -0.47 -10.01 -14.68
C GLU A 106 -0.36 -10.79 -13.37
N VAL A 107 0.52 -10.36 -12.46
CA VAL A 107 0.69 -11.00 -11.14
C VAL A 107 -0.58 -10.88 -10.31
N ILE A 108 -1.25 -9.73 -10.32
CA ILE A 108 -2.53 -9.52 -9.63
C ILE A 108 -3.60 -10.45 -10.19
N ALA A 109 -3.75 -10.53 -11.52
CA ALA A 109 -4.69 -11.43 -12.17
C ALA A 109 -4.42 -12.88 -11.78
N GLY A 110 -3.17 -13.34 -11.86
CA GLY A 110 -2.78 -14.70 -11.47
C GLY A 110 -3.01 -15.01 -9.99
N ILE A 111 -2.98 -14.02 -9.08
CA ILE A 111 -3.36 -14.21 -7.68
C ILE A 111 -4.89 -14.34 -7.53
N ARG A 112 -5.66 -13.50 -8.23
CA ARG A 112 -7.15 -13.53 -8.19
C ARG A 112 -7.72 -14.82 -8.77
N GLU A 113 -7.09 -15.36 -9.81
CA GLU A 113 -7.51 -16.58 -10.52
C GLU A 113 -6.99 -17.88 -9.87
N ALA A 114 -6.17 -17.78 -8.82
CA ALA A 114 -5.63 -18.95 -8.14
C ALA A 114 -6.77 -19.82 -7.56
N LYS A 115 -6.72 -21.13 -7.83
CA LYS A 115 -7.73 -22.11 -7.35
C LYS A 115 -7.89 -22.12 -5.82
N SER A 116 -6.81 -21.79 -5.11
CA SER A 116 -6.78 -21.65 -3.66
C SER A 116 -6.37 -20.24 -3.29
N LYS A 117 -6.91 -19.71 -2.18
CA LYS A 117 -6.49 -18.43 -1.64
C LYS A 117 -4.98 -18.44 -1.36
N VAL A 118 -4.31 -17.43 -1.87
CA VAL A 118 -2.88 -17.20 -1.68
C VAL A 118 -2.65 -16.56 -0.31
N THR A 119 -1.59 -16.94 0.40
CA THR A 119 -1.24 -16.29 1.67
C THR A 119 -0.77 -14.85 1.43
N ALA A 120 -0.94 -13.98 2.42
CA ALA A 120 -0.51 -12.60 2.36
C ALA A 120 1.00 -12.47 2.04
N SER A 121 1.82 -13.31 2.67
CA SER A 121 3.27 -13.38 2.45
C SER A 121 3.62 -13.80 1.03
N GLU A 122 2.92 -14.79 0.49
CA GLU A 122 3.14 -15.28 -0.87
C GLU A 122 2.70 -14.25 -1.92
N ALA A 123 1.54 -13.61 -1.74
CA ALA A 123 1.08 -12.55 -2.64
C ALA A 123 2.09 -11.41 -2.74
N LEU A 124 2.64 -10.96 -1.60
CA LEU A 124 3.66 -9.93 -1.60
C LEU A 124 5.01 -10.41 -2.13
N ALA A 125 5.38 -11.67 -1.92
CA ALA A 125 6.58 -12.24 -2.53
C ALA A 125 6.51 -12.19 -4.06
N ARG A 126 5.35 -12.57 -4.65
CA ARG A 126 5.10 -12.50 -6.10
C ARG A 126 5.17 -11.06 -6.61
N LEU A 127 4.53 -10.11 -5.93
CA LEU A 127 4.58 -8.69 -6.31
C LEU A 127 6.00 -8.10 -6.17
N ASN A 128 6.74 -8.42 -5.11
CA ASN A 128 8.12 -7.94 -4.91
C ASN A 128 9.08 -8.49 -5.98
N ALA A 129 8.78 -9.66 -6.57
CA ALA A 129 9.60 -10.26 -7.61
C ALA A 129 9.49 -9.53 -8.97
N VAL A 130 8.47 -8.68 -9.18
CA VAL A 130 8.27 -7.96 -10.44
C VAL A 130 9.41 -6.97 -10.70
N GLN A 131 9.79 -6.18 -9.68
CA GLN A 131 10.86 -5.18 -9.77
C GLN A 131 11.74 -5.21 -8.50
N PRO A 132 12.99 -5.68 -8.60
CA PRO A 132 13.94 -5.60 -7.51
C PRO A 132 14.14 -4.16 -7.02
N GLY A 133 14.23 -3.98 -5.70
CA GLY A 133 14.40 -2.67 -5.07
C GLY A 133 13.10 -1.93 -4.76
N ILE A 134 11.94 -2.46 -5.18
CA ILE A 134 10.65 -2.00 -4.67
C ILE A 134 10.40 -2.59 -3.29
N GLY A 135 10.19 -1.67 -2.34
CA GLY A 135 9.98 -2.01 -0.96
C GLY A 135 8.61 -2.63 -0.71
N PHE A 136 8.57 -3.48 0.32
CA PHE A 136 7.38 -4.09 0.89
C PHE A 136 6.17 -3.13 1.05
N ALA A 137 6.43 -1.90 1.52
CA ALA A 137 5.37 -0.92 1.74
C ALA A 137 4.66 -0.46 0.45
N THR A 138 5.32 -0.60 -0.70
CA THR A 138 4.75 -0.27 -2.01
C THR A 138 3.90 -1.44 -2.50
N THR A 139 4.40 -2.67 -2.40
CA THR A 139 3.65 -3.84 -2.86
C THR A 139 2.44 -4.15 -1.98
N SER A 140 2.47 -3.82 -0.68
CA SER A 140 1.25 -3.86 0.15
C SER A 140 0.19 -2.87 -0.30
N LYS A 141 0.57 -1.67 -0.78
CA LYS A 141 -0.36 -0.71 -1.39
C LYS A 141 -0.91 -1.21 -2.71
N ILE A 142 -0.08 -1.78 -3.58
CA ILE A 142 -0.53 -2.39 -4.85
C ILE A 142 -1.55 -3.49 -4.55
N ALA A 143 -1.25 -4.40 -3.62
CA ALA A 143 -2.18 -5.45 -3.20
C ALA A 143 -3.50 -4.90 -2.65
N TYR A 144 -3.41 -3.85 -1.83
CA TYR A 144 -4.56 -3.16 -1.24
C TYR A 144 -5.47 -2.55 -2.30
N PHE A 145 -4.94 -1.72 -3.19
CA PHE A 145 -5.72 -1.05 -4.24
C PHE A 145 -6.23 -2.02 -5.30
N ALA A 146 -5.56 -3.16 -5.47
CA ALA A 146 -6.04 -4.25 -6.31
C ALA A 146 -7.07 -5.16 -5.61
N HIS A 147 -7.58 -4.80 -4.44
CA HIS A 147 -8.58 -5.59 -3.71
C HIS A 147 -8.20 -7.08 -3.56
N LEU A 148 -6.90 -7.39 -3.40
CA LEU A 148 -6.46 -8.78 -3.41
C LEU A 148 -7.09 -9.57 -2.25
N PRO A 149 -7.83 -10.66 -2.53
CA PRO A 149 -8.30 -11.56 -1.50
C PRO A 149 -7.15 -12.47 -1.07
N LEU A 150 -6.81 -12.43 0.22
CA LEU A 150 -5.77 -13.26 0.80
C LEU A 150 -6.40 -14.34 1.68
N LEU A 151 -5.61 -15.36 2.02
CA LEU A 151 -6.05 -16.39 2.96
C LEU A 151 -6.45 -15.78 4.31
N GLU A 152 -5.68 -14.81 4.78
CA GLU A 152 -5.83 -14.16 6.08
C GLU A 152 -6.92 -13.08 6.11
N GLY A 153 -7.38 -12.58 4.96
CA GLY A 153 -8.31 -11.44 4.88
C GLY A 153 -8.17 -10.64 3.59
N LYS A 154 -8.76 -9.45 3.56
CA LYS A 154 -8.49 -8.47 2.48
C LYS A 154 -7.09 -7.89 2.66
N ALA A 155 -6.37 -7.63 1.56
CA ALA A 155 -5.13 -6.87 1.63
C ALA A 155 -5.37 -5.51 2.29
N LEU A 156 -4.38 -5.01 3.05
CA LEU A 156 -4.38 -3.71 3.72
C LEU A 156 -3.01 -3.05 3.51
N ILE A 157 -2.96 -1.72 3.61
CA ILE A 157 -1.69 -1.00 3.55
C ILE A 157 -0.87 -1.34 4.80
N TYR A 158 0.36 -1.78 4.59
CA TYR A 158 1.29 -2.08 5.68
C TYR A 158 2.64 -1.40 5.38
N ASP A 159 2.81 -0.20 5.95
CA ASP A 159 4.01 0.61 5.78
C ASP A 159 4.68 0.93 7.12
N SER A 160 5.72 1.76 7.11
CA SER A 160 6.46 2.10 8.34
C SER A 160 5.58 2.71 9.42
N ASN A 161 4.57 3.48 9.06
CA ASN A 161 3.69 4.15 10.00
C ASN A 161 2.81 3.12 10.74
N VAL A 162 2.21 2.20 9.98
CA VAL A 162 1.43 1.10 10.55
C VAL A 162 2.33 0.18 11.41
N ILE A 163 3.51 -0.18 10.91
CA ILE A 163 4.49 -1.00 11.66
C ILE A 163 4.89 -0.30 12.97
N LEU A 164 5.19 0.99 12.94
CA LEU A 164 5.56 1.78 14.12
C LEU A 164 4.44 1.79 15.16
N ALA A 165 3.19 2.04 14.73
CA ALA A 165 2.04 2.05 15.61
C ALA A 165 1.86 0.69 16.31
N ILE A 166 1.99 -0.42 15.58
CA ILE A 166 1.90 -1.78 16.16
C ILE A 166 3.06 -2.07 17.12
N LYS A 167 4.29 -1.68 16.77
CA LYS A 167 5.45 -1.93 17.66
C LYS A 167 5.34 -1.20 18.98
N HIS A 168 4.81 0.02 18.96
CA HIS A 168 4.69 0.82 20.17
C HIS A 168 3.41 0.53 20.96
N SER A 169 2.38 -0.08 20.35
CA SER A 169 1.13 -0.38 21.05
C SER A 169 1.35 -1.38 22.19
N GLN A 170 0.67 -1.12 23.31
CA GLN A 170 0.77 -1.93 24.53
C GLN A 170 -0.38 -2.94 24.68
N GLY A 171 -1.45 -2.78 23.89
CA GLY A 171 -2.62 -3.66 23.92
C GLY A 171 -2.41 -4.96 23.15
N ASP A 172 -3.30 -5.94 23.35
CA ASP A 172 -3.20 -7.29 22.78
C ASP A 172 -3.67 -7.39 21.32
N GLU A 173 -4.23 -6.33 20.73
CA GLU A 173 -4.89 -6.36 19.41
C GLU A 173 -3.97 -6.85 18.29
N PHE A 174 -2.67 -6.57 18.40
CA PHE A 174 -1.65 -6.93 17.40
C PHE A 174 -0.48 -7.73 18.01
N LYS A 175 -0.76 -8.57 19.00
CA LYS A 175 0.27 -9.29 19.76
C LYS A 175 1.12 -10.20 18.87
N ARG A 176 0.54 -10.96 17.93
CA ARG A 176 1.30 -11.86 17.05
C ARG A 176 2.11 -11.07 16.03
N THR A 177 1.51 -10.02 15.44
CA THR A 177 2.23 -9.14 14.51
C THR A 177 3.43 -8.49 15.18
N ARG A 178 3.26 -7.96 16.40
CA ARG A 178 4.38 -7.38 17.17
C ARG A 178 5.44 -8.43 17.52
N ALA A 179 5.05 -9.65 17.87
CA ALA A 179 6.00 -10.74 18.10
C ALA A 179 6.82 -11.07 16.84
N ALA A 180 6.17 -11.14 15.67
CA ALA A 180 6.83 -11.38 14.38
C ALA A 180 7.79 -10.25 13.97
N LEU A 181 7.45 -8.99 14.28
CA LEU A 181 8.34 -7.85 14.10
C LEU A 181 9.55 -7.91 15.05
N GLY A 182 9.37 -8.42 16.27
CA GLY A 182 10.40 -8.60 17.29
C GLY A 182 11.04 -7.30 17.80
N LYS A 183 12.12 -7.45 18.58
CA LYS A 183 12.85 -6.33 19.22
C LYS A 183 14.02 -5.88 18.32
N GLY A 184 13.95 -4.69 17.71
CA GLY A 184 15.01 -4.16 16.83
C GLY A 184 14.57 -3.00 15.94
N SER A 185 15.52 -2.29 15.30
CA SER A 185 15.30 -1.04 14.54
C SER A 185 15.06 -1.21 13.03
N THR A 186 15.22 -2.41 12.47
CA THR A 186 15.12 -2.61 11.01
C THR A 186 13.69 -2.93 10.58
N PHE A 187 12.94 -1.88 10.23
CA PHE A 187 11.50 -1.92 9.93
C PHE A 187 11.07 -2.92 8.84
N TYR A 188 11.87 -3.15 7.81
CA TYR A 188 11.37 -3.80 6.59
C TYR A 188 11.75 -5.27 6.41
N HIS A 189 12.88 -5.75 6.95
CA HIS A 189 13.29 -7.15 6.77
C HIS A 189 12.29 -8.15 7.40
N ARG A 190 11.50 -7.70 8.38
CA ARG A 190 10.43 -8.46 9.03
C ARG A 190 9.02 -8.01 8.63
N GLY A 191 8.91 -7.10 7.66
CA GLY A 191 7.63 -6.66 7.11
C GLY A 191 6.87 -7.82 6.47
N THR A 192 7.52 -8.53 5.54
CA THR A 192 6.90 -9.67 4.83
C THR A 192 6.43 -10.77 5.78
N PRO A 193 7.26 -11.29 6.72
CA PRO A 193 6.82 -12.34 7.64
C PRO A 193 5.71 -11.93 8.61
N SER A 194 5.54 -10.63 8.90
CA SER A 194 4.50 -10.14 9.83
C SER A 194 3.22 -9.69 9.13
N TYR A 195 3.17 -9.69 7.80
CA TYR A 195 2.03 -9.15 7.07
C TYR A 195 0.77 -10.02 7.22
N GLY A 196 0.91 -11.34 7.12
CA GLY A 196 -0.23 -12.26 7.30
C GLY A 196 -0.86 -12.16 8.70
N SER A 197 -0.05 -12.07 9.76
CA SER A 197 -0.57 -11.84 11.11
C SER A 197 -1.28 -10.48 11.23
N PHE A 198 -0.78 -9.44 10.56
CA PHE A 198 -1.39 -8.11 10.59
C PHE A 198 -2.78 -8.13 9.95
N ILE A 199 -2.91 -8.72 8.76
CA ILE A 199 -4.20 -8.86 8.08
C ILE A 199 -5.18 -9.66 8.95
N SER A 200 -4.75 -10.82 9.45
CA SER A 200 -5.60 -11.69 10.28
C SER A 200 -6.07 -11.00 11.58
N GLU A 201 -5.19 -10.25 12.25
CA GLU A 201 -5.52 -9.51 13.47
C GLU A 201 -6.43 -8.31 13.18
N ALA A 202 -6.19 -7.58 12.08
CA ALA A 202 -7.05 -6.48 11.66
C ALA A 202 -8.46 -6.97 11.29
N GLU A 203 -8.61 -8.11 10.60
CA GLU A 203 -9.91 -8.70 10.32
C GLU A 203 -10.63 -9.19 11.58
N THR A 204 -9.90 -9.82 12.51
CA THR A 204 -10.49 -10.24 13.79
C THR A 204 -11.04 -9.02 14.56
N LEU A 205 -10.27 -7.93 14.58
CA LEU A 205 -10.66 -6.69 15.24
C LEU A 205 -11.82 -5.99 14.51
N SER A 206 -11.84 -6.04 13.17
CA SER A 206 -12.91 -5.45 12.34
C SER A 206 -14.25 -6.08 12.69
N HIS A 207 -14.28 -7.41 12.82
CA HIS A 207 -15.46 -8.17 13.25
C HIS A 207 -15.88 -7.84 14.68
N SER A 208 -14.93 -7.80 15.62
CA SER A 208 -15.20 -7.49 17.04
C SER A 208 -15.80 -6.09 17.22
N TRP A 209 -15.32 -5.11 16.45
CA TRP A 209 -15.75 -3.72 16.55
C TRP A 209 -16.89 -3.36 15.59
N ASN A 210 -17.30 -4.30 14.72
CA ASN A 210 -18.26 -4.06 13.64
C ASN A 210 -17.89 -2.82 12.80
N VAL A 211 -16.66 -2.82 12.27
CA VAL A 211 -16.10 -1.76 11.42
C VAL A 211 -15.36 -2.37 10.25
N ALA A 212 -15.00 -1.56 9.26
CA ALA A 212 -14.20 -2.03 8.14
C ALA A 212 -12.71 -2.14 8.54
N PRO A 213 -11.97 -3.15 8.04
CA PRO A 213 -10.54 -3.32 8.36
C PRO A 213 -9.68 -2.13 7.89
N GLU A 214 -10.11 -1.40 6.86
CA GLU A 214 -9.50 -0.14 6.41
C GLU A 214 -9.52 0.95 7.47
N GLN A 215 -10.56 0.97 8.32
CA GLN A 215 -10.64 1.95 9.41
C GLN A 215 -9.57 1.66 10.48
N ILE A 216 -9.28 0.38 10.73
CA ILE A 216 -8.23 -0.04 11.66
C ILE A 216 -6.85 0.33 11.11
N GLU A 217 -6.59 0.06 9.82
CA GLU A 217 -5.37 0.47 9.13
C GLU A 217 -5.17 1.98 9.19
N ALA A 218 -6.19 2.76 8.85
CA ALA A 218 -6.13 4.22 8.87
C ALA A 218 -5.86 4.78 10.28
N ALA A 219 -6.46 4.19 11.32
CA ALA A 219 -6.22 4.59 12.69
C ALA A 219 -4.79 4.28 13.16
N LEU A 220 -4.23 3.13 12.79
CA LEU A 220 -2.82 2.82 13.03
C LEU A 220 -1.90 3.82 12.33
N PHE A 221 -2.21 4.18 11.08
CA PHE A 221 -1.46 5.19 10.35
C PHE A 221 -1.47 6.54 11.09
N GLN A 222 -2.64 7.00 11.56
CA GLN A 222 -2.78 8.26 12.29
C GLN A 222 -2.01 8.30 13.62
N LEU A 223 -2.04 7.20 14.39
CA LEU A 223 -1.34 7.10 15.68
C LEU A 223 0.17 7.33 15.55
N SER A 224 0.76 6.90 14.43
CA SER A 224 2.19 7.08 14.18
C SER A 224 2.51 8.44 13.55
N ALA A 225 1.62 8.99 12.70
CA ALA A 225 1.78 10.28 12.07
C ALA A 225 1.69 11.45 13.08
N ASN A 226 0.92 11.28 14.17
CA ASN A 226 0.80 12.25 15.25
C ASN A 226 1.13 11.60 16.62
N PRO A 227 2.41 11.43 16.97
CA PRO A 227 2.81 10.82 18.25
C PRO A 227 2.33 11.58 19.49
N ARG A 228 1.86 12.83 19.35
CA ARG A 228 1.45 13.66 20.49
C ARG A 228 0.02 13.40 20.98
N SER A 229 -0.79 12.59 20.29
CA SER A 229 -2.21 12.39 20.61
C SER A 229 -2.59 11.00 21.14
N GLY A 230 -1.65 10.06 21.32
CA GLY A 230 -2.02 8.65 21.55
C GLY A 230 -1.14 7.80 22.46
N TRP A 231 -0.14 8.39 23.14
CA TRP A 231 0.84 7.67 23.99
C TRP A 231 0.87 8.17 25.44
N ASN A 232 -0.26 8.66 25.96
CA ASN A 232 -0.45 8.83 27.42
C ASN A 232 -1.15 7.60 27.98
#